data_AF-A0AAW2HFY6-F1
#
_entry.id   AF-A0AAW2HFY6-F1
#
_cell.length_a   1.000
_cell.length_b   1.000
_cell.length_c   1.000
_cell.angle_alpha   90.00
_cell.angle_beta   90.00
_cell.angle_gamma   90.00
#
_symmetry.space_group_name_H-M   'P 1'
#
loop_
_entity.id
_entity.type
_entity.pdbx_description
1 polymer ?
#
loop_
_entity_poly.entity_id
_entity_poly.type
_entity_poly.pdbx_seq_one_letter_code
_entity_poly.pdbx_strand_id
1 'polypeptide(L)'
;MVTEKNFFHKVSTRISKPNIFILNNRWDASASEPEFLDGVRAQHLERTMEFLVKELKVCTQKEAQERIFFVSAKEALQARLCEQKGQPAHTGALADGFPNRYFEFQDFEKKFEECISKSAVKTKFEQHSQRGKSITTEIRAVMDGIYETALRLKAEKAAIKKEYSDKLVFTEQQFLLITQEMKEKIHHMVEDVEQRVSKALSEEIRRLSVLVDEFTLPFHPEPLVLNVYKREIHTHVENGLGSNLRARLSTALAINIENSQREMTDRMAALLPEEKRQLSMTIMPRREPFEVLYRLNCDNLCADFQEDLEFRFSWGITALVSRFTGRSGNFLTLKNYRPKVPQSALVTPDNADSQMGALTPVPKNDDWSMLSTIALASVSSQGTMGGLLFAGLMMKTVGWKVILVCGAVYGCIYFYERLTWTNKAKERTFKRQYVNHATKKLRLIVDLTSANCSHQVQQELSSTFARLCHLVDEANDDMRHKIKELDKEIRELEEAGNKAKVLRNKANYVLNELELFEETFLKPHH
;
A
#
# COMPACT_ATOMS: atom_id res chain seq x y z
N MET A 1 -40.24 -55.37 -75.42
CA MET A 1 -38.93 -54.91 -74.89
C MET A 1 -38.42 -53.57 -75.41
N VAL A 2 -38.54 -53.17 -76.70
CA VAL A 2 -37.97 -51.86 -77.15
C VAL A 2 -38.53 -50.66 -76.36
N THR A 3 -39.85 -50.65 -76.11
CA THR A 3 -40.52 -49.64 -75.29
C THR A 3 -40.08 -49.66 -73.82
N GLU A 4 -39.96 -50.85 -73.22
CA GLU A 4 -39.49 -51.00 -71.83
C GLU A 4 -38.00 -50.59 -71.67
N LYS A 5 -37.12 -50.99 -72.60
CA LYS A 5 -35.72 -50.56 -72.62
C LYS A 5 -35.61 -49.03 -72.66
N ASN A 6 -36.39 -48.39 -73.54
CA ASN A 6 -36.44 -46.93 -73.67
C ASN A 6 -36.93 -46.21 -72.40
N PHE A 7 -37.72 -46.87 -71.54
CA PHE A 7 -38.06 -46.34 -70.22
C PHE A 7 -36.85 -46.38 -69.28
N PHE A 8 -36.18 -47.54 -69.13
CA PHE A 8 -35.03 -47.67 -68.23
C PHE A 8 -33.81 -46.83 -68.67
N HIS A 9 -33.59 -46.58 -69.96
CA HIS A 9 -32.62 -45.59 -70.41
C HIS A 9 -32.92 -44.18 -69.88
N LYS A 10 -34.20 -43.77 -69.83
CA LYS A 10 -34.63 -42.48 -69.24
C LYS A 10 -34.55 -42.44 -67.71
N VAL A 11 -34.55 -43.60 -67.05
CA VAL A 11 -34.27 -43.71 -65.61
C VAL A 11 -32.77 -43.55 -65.36
N SER A 12 -31.93 -44.25 -66.12
CA SER A 12 -30.47 -44.22 -65.97
C SER A 12 -29.82 -42.87 -66.32
N THR A 13 -30.49 -42.02 -67.12
CA THR A 13 -30.03 -40.63 -67.36
C THR A 13 -30.51 -39.63 -66.30
N ARG A 14 -31.41 -40.03 -65.39
CA ARG A 14 -31.94 -39.18 -64.29
C ARG A 14 -31.45 -39.60 -62.91
N ILE A 15 -31.06 -40.85 -62.73
CA ILE A 15 -30.59 -41.43 -61.46
C ILE A 15 -29.23 -42.09 -61.74
N SER A 16 -28.22 -41.76 -60.95
CA SER A 16 -26.92 -42.42 -61.03
C SER A 16 -27.02 -43.85 -60.45
N LYS A 17 -26.67 -44.87 -61.25
CA LYS A 17 -26.71 -46.30 -60.89
C LYS A 17 -28.00 -46.76 -60.16
N PRO A 18 -29.17 -46.70 -60.80
CA PRO A 18 -30.42 -47.19 -60.21
C PRO A 18 -30.36 -48.71 -59.94
N ASN A 19 -30.93 -49.11 -58.80
CA ASN A 19 -31.13 -50.53 -58.48
C ASN A 19 -32.31 -51.09 -59.28
N ILE A 20 -32.00 -51.69 -60.44
CA ILE A 20 -32.98 -52.32 -61.32
C ILE A 20 -32.95 -53.83 -61.09
N PHE A 21 -34.14 -54.40 -60.87
CA PHE A 21 -34.43 -55.83 -60.87
C PHE A 21 -35.30 -56.17 -62.08
N ILE A 22 -35.09 -57.34 -62.69
CA ILE A 22 -35.84 -57.81 -63.87
C ILE A 22 -36.50 -59.15 -63.54
N LEU A 23 -37.83 -59.16 -63.51
CA LEU A 23 -38.64 -60.36 -63.34
C LEU A 23 -39.15 -60.82 -64.71
N ASN A 24 -38.60 -61.92 -65.23
CA ASN A 24 -39.17 -62.66 -66.35
C ASN A 24 -40.42 -63.41 -65.83
N ASN A 25 -41.52 -62.68 -65.71
CA ASN A 25 -42.80 -63.17 -65.19
C ASN A 25 -43.55 -64.02 -66.23
N ARG A 26 -44.51 -64.83 -65.77
CA ARG A 26 -45.22 -65.89 -66.52
C ARG A 26 -44.33 -67.07 -66.94
N TRP A 27 -43.29 -67.37 -66.15
CA TRP A 27 -42.44 -68.54 -66.38
C TRP A 27 -43.13 -69.89 -66.07
N ASP A 28 -44.41 -69.88 -65.67
CA ASP A 28 -45.30 -71.04 -65.74
C ASP A 28 -45.58 -71.49 -67.18
N ALA A 29 -45.60 -70.57 -68.16
CA ALA A 29 -45.95 -70.89 -69.55
C ALA A 29 -44.89 -71.76 -70.26
N SER A 30 -43.61 -71.62 -69.91
CA SER A 30 -42.50 -72.38 -70.55
C SER A 30 -42.52 -73.87 -70.21
N ALA A 31 -43.25 -74.29 -69.18
CA ALA A 31 -43.49 -75.71 -68.89
C ALA A 31 -44.33 -76.42 -69.96
N SER A 32 -44.98 -75.67 -70.86
CA SER A 32 -45.71 -76.22 -72.02
C SER A 32 -44.78 -76.73 -73.14
N GLU A 33 -43.53 -76.24 -73.18
CA GLU A 33 -42.53 -76.53 -74.22
C GLU A 33 -41.18 -76.92 -73.59
N PRO A 34 -41.11 -78.04 -72.85
CA PRO A 34 -39.94 -78.38 -72.03
C PRO A 34 -38.65 -78.58 -72.83
N GLU A 35 -38.74 -78.99 -74.10
CA GLU A 35 -37.58 -79.21 -74.99
C GLU A 35 -36.76 -77.93 -75.25
N PHE A 36 -37.37 -76.75 -75.12
CA PHE A 36 -36.71 -75.46 -75.37
C PHE A 36 -36.42 -74.66 -74.09
N LEU A 37 -36.86 -75.13 -72.92
CA LEU A 37 -36.93 -74.35 -71.68
C LEU A 37 -35.57 -73.75 -71.28
N ASP A 38 -34.51 -74.55 -71.23
CA ASP A 38 -33.18 -74.07 -70.84
C ASP A 38 -32.54 -73.15 -71.89
N GLY A 39 -32.76 -73.41 -73.17
CA GLY A 39 -32.28 -72.56 -74.26
C GLY A 39 -32.95 -71.18 -74.26
N VAL A 40 -34.26 -71.13 -74.03
CA VAL A 40 -35.01 -69.87 -73.89
C VAL A 40 -34.62 -69.16 -72.59
N ARG A 41 -34.41 -69.89 -71.48
CA ARG A 41 -33.93 -69.31 -70.22
C ARG A 41 -32.56 -68.65 -70.39
N ALA A 42 -31.61 -69.35 -71.00
CA ALA A 42 -30.27 -68.84 -71.28
C ALA A 42 -30.33 -67.58 -72.17
N GLN A 43 -31.13 -67.61 -73.25
CA GLN A 43 -31.32 -66.47 -74.15
C GLN A 43 -31.95 -65.25 -73.45
N HIS A 44 -32.92 -65.46 -72.56
CA HIS A 44 -33.50 -64.38 -71.75
C HIS A 44 -32.51 -63.82 -70.74
N LEU A 45 -31.76 -64.67 -70.05
CA LEU A 45 -30.73 -64.28 -69.08
C LEU A 45 -29.61 -63.48 -69.76
N GLU A 46 -29.10 -63.94 -70.91
CA GLU A 46 -28.08 -63.23 -71.68
C GLU A 46 -28.56 -61.85 -72.12
N ARG A 47 -29.74 -61.74 -72.75
CA ARG A 47 -30.30 -60.46 -73.21
C ARG A 47 -30.56 -59.46 -72.07
N THR A 48 -30.97 -59.94 -70.90
CA THR A 48 -31.25 -59.07 -69.75
C THR A 48 -29.97 -58.70 -68.99
N MET A 49 -28.99 -59.60 -68.92
CA MET A 49 -27.64 -59.32 -68.40
C MET A 49 -26.89 -58.33 -69.30
N GLU A 50 -26.95 -58.49 -70.62
CA GLU A 50 -26.40 -57.53 -71.59
C GLU A 50 -27.06 -56.15 -71.43
N PHE A 51 -28.38 -56.11 -71.24
CA PHE A 51 -29.09 -54.86 -71.01
C PHE A 51 -28.64 -54.13 -69.73
N LEU A 52 -28.53 -54.84 -68.60
CA LEU A 52 -28.09 -54.23 -67.33
C LEU A 52 -26.61 -53.81 -67.35
N VAL A 53 -25.74 -54.64 -67.94
CA VAL A 53 -24.27 -54.51 -67.84
C VAL A 53 -23.67 -53.71 -69.00
N LYS A 54 -24.06 -53.95 -70.25
CA LYS A 54 -23.47 -53.29 -71.44
C LYS A 54 -24.26 -52.05 -71.88
N GLU A 55 -25.59 -52.13 -71.93
CA GLU A 55 -26.44 -51.04 -72.43
C GLU A 55 -26.69 -49.96 -71.36
N LEU A 56 -27.15 -50.35 -70.15
CA LEU A 56 -27.40 -49.42 -69.05
C LEU A 56 -26.16 -49.14 -68.18
N LYS A 57 -25.23 -50.10 -68.08
CA LYS A 57 -23.98 -50.00 -67.30
C LYS A 57 -24.19 -49.70 -65.80
N VAL A 58 -25.29 -50.23 -65.23
CA VAL A 58 -25.71 -49.93 -63.85
C VAL A 58 -25.15 -50.88 -62.79
N CYS A 59 -24.75 -52.09 -63.17
CA CYS A 59 -24.19 -53.10 -62.26
C CYS A 59 -23.14 -53.97 -62.97
N THR A 60 -22.37 -54.73 -62.18
CA THR A 60 -21.42 -55.75 -62.69
C THR A 60 -22.15 -57.01 -63.15
N GLN A 61 -21.44 -57.90 -63.84
CA GLN A 61 -21.99 -59.17 -64.32
C GLN A 61 -22.45 -60.10 -63.18
N LYS A 62 -21.74 -60.12 -62.05
CA LYS A 62 -22.15 -60.90 -60.86
C LYS A 62 -23.42 -60.34 -60.25
N GLU A 63 -23.49 -59.01 -60.05
CA GLU A 63 -24.69 -58.35 -59.53
C GLU A 63 -25.89 -58.48 -60.47
N ALA A 64 -25.68 -58.55 -61.79
CA ALA A 64 -26.76 -58.76 -62.75
C ALA A 64 -27.42 -60.14 -62.60
N GLN A 65 -26.63 -61.18 -62.30
CA GLN A 65 -27.15 -62.52 -62.02
C GLN A 65 -28.05 -62.53 -60.77
N GLU A 66 -27.73 -61.76 -59.73
CA GLU A 66 -28.56 -61.60 -58.52
C GLU A 66 -29.75 -60.63 -58.69
N ARG A 67 -30.00 -60.12 -59.90
CA ARG A 67 -31.06 -59.14 -60.20
C ARG A 67 -32.03 -59.61 -61.28
N ILE A 68 -31.82 -60.78 -61.88
CA ILE A 68 -32.62 -61.35 -62.97
C ILE A 68 -33.25 -62.67 -62.49
N PHE A 69 -34.57 -62.72 -62.43
CA PHE A 69 -35.32 -63.87 -61.90
C PHE A 69 -36.38 -64.36 -62.91
N PHE A 70 -36.66 -65.66 -62.89
CA PHE A 70 -37.65 -66.33 -63.74
C PHE A 70 -38.78 -66.88 -62.87
N VAL A 71 -39.95 -66.24 -62.93
CA VAL A 71 -40.99 -66.40 -61.90
C VAL A 71 -42.39 -66.55 -62.49
N SER A 72 -43.30 -67.14 -61.71
CA SER A 72 -44.73 -66.95 -61.89
C SER A 72 -45.31 -66.20 -60.69
N ALA A 73 -45.56 -64.90 -60.85
CA ALA A 73 -46.26 -64.13 -59.83
C ALA A 73 -47.70 -64.64 -59.60
N LYS A 74 -48.29 -65.35 -60.58
CA LYS A 74 -49.61 -65.96 -60.46
C LYS A 74 -49.57 -67.19 -59.55
N GLU A 75 -48.61 -68.11 -59.75
CA GLU A 75 -48.42 -69.24 -58.83
C GLU A 75 -48.02 -68.78 -57.43
N ALA A 76 -47.12 -67.80 -57.30
CA ALA A 76 -46.72 -67.28 -55.99
C ALA A 76 -47.90 -66.66 -55.21
N LEU A 77 -48.81 -65.97 -55.89
CA LEU A 77 -50.06 -65.47 -55.30
C LEU A 77 -51.01 -66.62 -54.93
N GLN A 78 -51.20 -67.61 -55.80
CA GLN A 78 -52.08 -68.75 -55.54
C GLN A 78 -51.56 -69.63 -54.39
N ALA A 79 -50.26 -69.85 -54.30
CA ALA A 79 -49.60 -70.55 -53.20
C ALA A 79 -49.87 -69.86 -51.86
N ARG A 80 -49.63 -68.54 -51.77
CA ARG A 80 -49.90 -67.74 -50.55
C ARG A 80 -51.38 -67.75 -50.16
N LEU A 81 -52.29 -67.73 -51.13
CA LEU A 81 -53.74 -67.85 -50.90
C LEU A 81 -54.19 -69.27 -50.50
N CYS A 82 -53.37 -70.30 -50.73
CA CYS A 82 -53.56 -71.65 -50.19
C CYS A 82 -52.97 -71.77 -48.78
N GLU A 83 -51.73 -71.30 -48.58
CA GLU A 83 -51.06 -71.23 -47.26
C GLU A 83 -51.92 -70.48 -46.23
N GLN A 84 -52.50 -69.33 -46.61
CA GLN A 84 -53.42 -68.54 -45.76
C GLN A 84 -54.70 -69.30 -45.37
N LYS A 85 -55.09 -70.33 -46.15
CA LYS A 85 -56.25 -71.20 -45.87
C LYS A 85 -55.85 -72.49 -45.13
N GLY A 86 -54.59 -72.63 -44.72
CA GLY A 86 -54.04 -73.86 -44.13
C GLY A 86 -53.85 -75.00 -45.13
N GLN A 87 -53.86 -74.72 -46.44
CA GLN A 87 -53.59 -75.68 -47.49
C GLN A 87 -52.12 -75.64 -47.94
N PRO A 88 -51.55 -76.75 -48.44
CA PRO A 88 -50.17 -76.74 -48.95
C PRO A 88 -49.96 -75.76 -50.10
N ALA A 89 -48.79 -75.11 -50.13
CA ALA A 89 -48.42 -74.16 -51.18
C ALA A 89 -48.55 -74.73 -52.62
N HIS A 90 -48.23 -76.02 -52.80
CA HIS A 90 -48.30 -76.71 -54.10
C HIS A 90 -49.74 -76.87 -54.62
N THR A 91 -50.78 -76.69 -53.80
CA THR A 91 -52.17 -76.65 -54.25
C THR A 91 -52.45 -75.43 -55.14
N GLY A 92 -51.57 -74.41 -55.12
CA GLY A 92 -51.59 -73.25 -56.01
C GLY A 92 -50.77 -73.38 -57.30
N ALA A 93 -50.14 -74.53 -57.57
CA ALA A 93 -49.33 -74.76 -58.77
C ALA A 93 -50.17 -74.72 -60.06
N LEU A 94 -49.58 -74.23 -61.15
CA LEU A 94 -50.20 -74.19 -62.48
C LEU A 94 -49.54 -75.13 -63.49
N ALA A 95 -48.26 -75.45 -63.31
CA ALA A 95 -47.50 -76.38 -64.14
C ALA A 95 -46.34 -77.01 -63.36
N ASP A 96 -45.76 -78.07 -63.89
CA ASP A 96 -44.58 -78.73 -63.31
C ASP A 96 -43.41 -77.75 -63.11
N GLY A 97 -42.57 -78.01 -62.10
CA GLY A 97 -41.48 -77.10 -61.70
C GLY A 97 -41.89 -75.95 -60.77
N PHE A 98 -43.14 -75.91 -60.30
CA PHE A 98 -43.64 -74.91 -59.32
C PHE A 98 -42.67 -74.62 -58.15
N PRO A 99 -42.07 -75.61 -57.44
CA PRO A 99 -41.21 -75.33 -56.30
C PRO A 99 -40.02 -74.43 -56.63
N ASN A 100 -39.43 -74.60 -57.83
CA ASN A 100 -38.31 -73.79 -58.28
C ASN A 100 -38.75 -72.34 -58.54
N ARG A 101 -39.88 -72.15 -59.23
CA ARG A 101 -40.44 -70.81 -59.52
C ARG A 101 -40.92 -70.08 -58.27
N TYR A 102 -41.37 -70.81 -57.25
CA TYR A 102 -41.76 -70.24 -55.96
C TYR A 102 -40.54 -69.84 -55.12
N PHE A 103 -39.52 -70.69 -55.05
CA PHE A 103 -38.24 -70.37 -54.40
C PHE A 103 -37.54 -69.17 -55.07
N GLU A 104 -37.53 -69.11 -56.41
CA GLU A 104 -36.93 -68.01 -57.17
C GLU A 104 -37.67 -66.67 -56.97
N PHE A 105 -38.97 -66.71 -56.60
CA PHE A 105 -39.71 -65.52 -56.17
C PHE A 105 -39.37 -65.10 -54.72
N GLN A 106 -39.14 -66.07 -53.82
CA GLN A 106 -38.71 -65.80 -52.45
C GLN A 106 -37.29 -65.23 -52.37
N ASP A 107 -36.35 -65.75 -53.17
CA ASP A 107 -34.99 -65.18 -53.24
C ASP A 107 -34.99 -63.78 -53.86
N PHE A 108 -35.83 -63.51 -54.86
CA PHE A 108 -36.09 -62.15 -55.33
C PHE A 108 -36.53 -61.21 -54.19
N GLU A 109 -37.55 -61.57 -53.41
CA GLU A 109 -38.04 -60.71 -52.33
C GLU A 109 -36.95 -60.42 -51.29
N LYS A 110 -36.19 -61.44 -50.90
CA LYS A 110 -35.05 -61.30 -49.98
C LYS A 110 -33.95 -60.39 -50.55
N LYS A 111 -33.51 -60.62 -51.79
CA LYS A 111 -32.49 -59.81 -52.47
C LYS A 111 -32.98 -58.36 -52.66
N PHE A 112 -34.27 -58.16 -52.90
CA PHE A 112 -34.90 -56.84 -53.00
C PHE A 112 -34.94 -56.13 -51.64
N GLU A 113 -35.31 -56.81 -50.55
CA GLU A 113 -35.31 -56.26 -49.19
C GLU A 113 -33.88 -55.87 -48.74
N GLU A 114 -32.90 -56.75 -48.96
CA GLU A 114 -31.50 -56.46 -48.69
C GLU A 114 -30.98 -55.26 -49.51
N CYS A 115 -31.40 -55.14 -50.78
CA CYS A 115 -30.99 -54.04 -51.65
C CYS A 115 -31.63 -52.71 -51.23
N ILE A 116 -32.95 -52.67 -51.00
CA ILE A 116 -33.66 -51.44 -50.67
C ILE A 116 -33.30 -50.93 -49.28
N SER A 117 -33.10 -51.81 -48.29
CA SER A 117 -32.66 -51.42 -46.94
C SER A 117 -31.26 -50.80 -46.95
N LYS A 118 -30.24 -51.55 -47.41
CA LYS A 118 -28.84 -51.08 -47.48
C LYS A 118 -28.72 -49.81 -48.33
N SER A 119 -29.41 -49.73 -49.47
CA SER A 119 -29.35 -48.57 -50.36
C SER A 119 -30.11 -47.34 -49.82
N ALA A 120 -31.26 -47.52 -49.14
CA ALA A 120 -32.01 -46.40 -48.55
C ALA A 120 -31.29 -45.81 -47.32
N VAL A 121 -30.64 -46.65 -46.50
CA VAL A 121 -29.79 -46.19 -45.39
C VAL A 121 -28.63 -45.37 -45.94
N LYS A 122 -27.90 -45.89 -46.94
CA LYS A 122 -26.77 -45.18 -47.54
C LYS A 122 -27.17 -43.85 -48.18
N THR A 123 -28.15 -43.86 -49.09
CA THR A 123 -28.57 -42.65 -49.82
C THR A 123 -29.17 -41.55 -48.93
N LYS A 124 -29.70 -41.89 -47.75
CA LYS A 124 -30.19 -40.89 -46.78
C LYS A 124 -29.12 -40.39 -45.82
N PHE A 125 -28.32 -41.28 -45.23
CA PHE A 125 -27.47 -40.92 -44.08
C PHE A 125 -26.01 -40.61 -44.42
N GLU A 126 -25.49 -41.03 -45.58
CA GLU A 126 -24.09 -40.80 -45.98
C GLU A 126 -23.74 -39.29 -46.01
N GLN A 127 -24.61 -38.45 -46.60
CA GLN A 127 -24.40 -37.00 -46.62
C GLN A 127 -24.50 -36.35 -45.22
N HIS A 128 -25.41 -36.84 -44.37
CA HIS A 128 -25.59 -36.32 -43.02
C HIS A 128 -24.41 -36.68 -42.11
N SER A 129 -23.89 -37.91 -42.21
CA SER A 129 -22.69 -38.34 -41.48
C SER A 129 -21.47 -37.50 -41.90
N GLN A 130 -21.22 -37.40 -43.22
CA GLN A 130 -20.10 -36.62 -43.75
C GLN A 130 -20.17 -35.13 -43.34
N ARG A 131 -21.38 -34.53 -43.33
CA ARG A 131 -21.55 -33.15 -42.86
C ARG A 131 -21.38 -33.02 -41.34
N GLY A 132 -21.84 -34.00 -40.56
CA GLY A 132 -21.59 -34.10 -39.13
C GLY A 132 -20.10 -34.17 -38.80
N LYS A 133 -19.33 -35.00 -39.52
CA LYS A 133 -17.87 -35.10 -39.38
C LYS A 133 -17.15 -33.79 -39.72
N SER A 134 -17.57 -33.09 -40.78
CA SER A 134 -17.07 -31.74 -41.14
C SER A 134 -17.24 -30.77 -39.96
N ILE A 135 -18.49 -30.56 -39.51
CA ILE A 135 -18.82 -29.63 -38.42
C ILE A 135 -18.08 -29.99 -37.13
N THR A 136 -17.99 -31.29 -36.83
CA THR A 136 -17.30 -31.78 -35.62
C THR A 136 -15.78 -31.54 -35.67
N THR A 137 -15.17 -31.69 -36.86
CA THR A 137 -13.75 -31.40 -37.09
C THR A 137 -13.47 -29.89 -37.03
N GLU A 138 -14.35 -29.07 -37.62
CA GLU A 138 -14.32 -27.60 -37.54
C GLU A 138 -14.39 -27.14 -36.07
N ILE A 139 -15.34 -27.66 -35.29
CA ILE A 139 -15.46 -27.38 -33.84
C ILE A 139 -14.19 -27.81 -33.10
N ARG A 140 -13.63 -28.98 -33.40
CA ARG A 140 -12.40 -29.46 -32.74
C ARG A 140 -11.24 -28.50 -32.97
N ALA A 141 -11.00 -28.10 -34.21
CA ALA A 141 -9.92 -27.18 -34.57
C ALA A 141 -10.05 -25.81 -33.88
N VAL A 142 -11.27 -25.27 -33.79
CA VAL A 142 -11.52 -24.01 -33.06
C VAL A 142 -11.29 -24.18 -31.55
N MET A 143 -11.73 -25.29 -30.94
CA MET A 143 -11.49 -25.55 -29.52
C MET A 143 -10.01 -25.81 -29.20
N ASP A 144 -9.25 -26.47 -30.09
CA ASP A 144 -7.80 -26.62 -29.97
C ASP A 144 -7.10 -25.25 -30.02
N GLY A 145 -7.40 -24.41 -31.01
CA GLY A 145 -6.81 -23.06 -31.13
C GLY A 145 -7.14 -22.14 -29.94
N ILE A 146 -8.35 -22.23 -29.37
CA ILE A 146 -8.71 -21.51 -28.14
C ILE A 146 -7.91 -22.06 -26.95
N TYR A 147 -7.77 -23.37 -26.81
CA TYR A 147 -7.03 -24.01 -25.73
C TYR A 147 -5.54 -23.64 -25.75
N GLU A 148 -4.89 -23.69 -26.91
CA GLU A 148 -3.49 -23.28 -27.10
C GLU A 148 -3.28 -21.79 -26.83
N THR A 149 -4.19 -20.93 -27.33
CA THR A 149 -4.15 -19.49 -27.08
C THR A 149 -4.33 -19.17 -25.59
N ALA A 150 -5.27 -19.83 -24.92
CA ALA A 150 -5.49 -19.67 -23.49
C ALA A 150 -4.27 -20.11 -22.66
N LEU A 151 -3.63 -21.23 -23.00
CA LEU A 151 -2.39 -21.68 -22.36
C LEU A 151 -1.24 -20.69 -22.58
N ARG A 152 -1.04 -20.20 -23.81
CA ARG A 152 0.01 -19.22 -24.14
C ARG A 152 -0.17 -17.93 -23.34
N LEU A 153 -1.38 -17.36 -23.36
CA LEU A 153 -1.71 -16.15 -22.60
C LEU A 153 -1.62 -16.37 -21.09
N LYS A 154 -2.01 -17.55 -20.57
CA LYS A 154 -1.86 -17.89 -19.15
C LYS A 154 -0.39 -17.88 -18.72
N ALA A 155 0.50 -18.46 -19.53
CA ALA A 155 1.94 -18.46 -19.26
C ALA A 155 2.55 -17.04 -19.33
N GLU A 156 2.17 -16.26 -20.34
CA GLU A 156 2.59 -14.86 -20.53
C GLU A 156 2.18 -13.99 -19.33
N LYS A 157 0.90 -14.03 -18.94
CA LYS A 157 0.36 -13.29 -17.78
C LYS A 157 0.93 -13.78 -16.46
N ALA A 158 1.22 -15.08 -16.31
CA ALA A 158 1.87 -15.62 -15.10
C ALA A 158 3.33 -15.18 -14.96
N ALA A 159 4.07 -15.05 -16.07
CA ALA A 159 5.42 -14.51 -16.06
C ALA A 159 5.42 -13.02 -15.62
N ILE A 160 4.53 -12.21 -16.21
CA ILE A 160 4.35 -10.80 -15.83
C ILE A 160 3.94 -10.68 -14.35
N LYS A 161 2.98 -11.51 -13.88
CA LYS A 161 2.59 -11.54 -12.47
C LYS A 161 3.78 -11.82 -11.55
N LYS A 162 4.65 -12.76 -11.94
CA LYS A 162 5.86 -13.07 -11.17
C LYS A 162 6.80 -11.87 -11.12
N GLU A 163 7.08 -11.21 -12.25
CA GLU A 163 7.93 -10.01 -12.29
C GLU A 163 7.42 -8.90 -11.35
N TYR A 164 6.13 -8.59 -11.39
CA TYR A 164 5.52 -7.62 -10.47
C TYR A 164 5.58 -8.07 -9.01
N SER A 165 5.42 -9.37 -8.73
CA SER A 165 5.51 -9.93 -7.38
C SER A 165 6.94 -9.88 -6.81
N ASP A 166 7.94 -10.27 -7.60
CA ASP A 166 9.35 -10.25 -7.21
C ASP A 166 9.82 -8.79 -7.00
N LYS A 167 9.38 -7.86 -7.86
CA LYS A 167 9.63 -6.43 -7.73
C LYS A 167 8.96 -5.81 -6.50
N LEU A 168 7.70 -6.16 -6.21
CA LEU A 168 6.99 -5.70 -5.02
C LEU A 168 7.71 -6.15 -3.73
N VAL A 169 8.08 -7.43 -3.64
CA VAL A 169 8.81 -7.96 -2.47
C VAL A 169 10.17 -7.28 -2.28
N PHE A 170 10.90 -7.00 -3.38
CA PHE A 170 12.13 -6.21 -3.31
C PHE A 170 11.87 -4.78 -2.81
N THR A 171 10.86 -4.09 -3.36
CA THR A 171 10.51 -2.73 -2.95
C THR A 171 10.07 -2.66 -1.48
N GLU A 172 9.27 -3.61 -0.99
CA GLU A 172 8.88 -3.73 0.42
C GLU A 172 10.10 -3.87 1.35
N GLN A 173 11.05 -4.74 0.99
CA GLN A 173 12.27 -4.96 1.78
C GLN A 173 13.16 -3.71 1.82
N GLN A 174 13.39 -3.06 0.66
CA GLN A 174 14.18 -1.83 0.62
C GLN A 174 13.47 -0.67 1.32
N PHE A 175 12.15 -0.56 1.20
CA PHE A 175 11.35 0.45 1.90
C PHE A 175 11.42 0.29 3.41
N LEU A 176 11.40 -0.95 3.94
CA LEU A 176 11.56 -1.21 5.37
C LEU A 176 12.94 -0.77 5.89
N LEU A 177 14.01 -1.11 5.15
CA LEU A 177 15.38 -0.73 5.50
C LEU A 177 15.58 0.79 5.49
N ILE A 178 15.18 1.46 4.40
CA ILE A 178 15.26 2.93 4.28
C ILE A 178 14.37 3.61 5.34
N THR A 179 13.21 3.02 5.66
CA THR A 179 12.33 3.50 6.73
C THR A 179 12.98 3.44 8.11
N GLN A 180 13.84 2.45 8.38
CA GLN A 180 14.61 2.39 9.62
C GLN A 180 15.78 3.40 9.59
N GLU A 181 16.62 3.37 8.56
CA GLU A 181 17.78 4.26 8.43
C GLU A 181 17.40 5.74 8.55
N MET A 182 16.31 6.16 7.90
CA MET A 182 15.87 7.55 7.95
C MET A 182 15.30 7.94 9.31
N LYS A 183 14.67 7.03 10.06
CA LYS A 183 14.22 7.29 11.45
C LYS A 183 15.41 7.48 12.40
N GLU A 184 16.41 6.61 12.30
CA GLU A 184 17.65 6.70 13.08
C GLU A 184 18.41 8.00 12.75
N LYS A 185 18.50 8.35 11.46
CA LYS A 185 19.09 9.61 10.99
C LYS A 185 18.34 10.85 11.49
N ILE A 186 17.00 10.83 11.51
CA ILE A 186 16.20 11.92 12.10
C ILE A 186 16.50 12.05 13.59
N HIS A 187 16.54 10.94 14.33
CA HIS A 187 16.83 10.95 15.77
C HIS A 187 18.19 11.58 16.08
N HIS A 188 19.26 11.13 15.42
CA HIS A 188 20.61 11.70 15.62
C HIS A 188 20.72 13.17 15.20
N MET A 189 19.96 13.61 14.19
CA MET A 189 19.94 15.01 13.78
C MET A 189 19.23 15.90 14.81
N VAL A 190 18.17 15.40 15.46
CA VAL A 190 17.49 16.07 16.58
C VAL A 190 18.46 16.23 17.77
N GLU A 191 19.20 15.17 18.12
CA GLU A 191 20.24 15.21 19.17
C GLU A 191 21.36 16.22 18.86
N ASP A 192 21.90 16.21 17.63
CA ASP A 192 22.96 17.11 17.17
C ASP A 192 22.50 18.57 17.11
N VAL A 193 21.26 18.85 16.68
CA VAL A 193 20.64 20.18 16.75
C VAL A 193 20.55 20.65 18.20
N GLU A 194 20.06 19.81 19.10
CA GLU A 194 19.89 20.15 20.52
C GLU A 194 21.23 20.51 21.17
N GLN A 195 22.25 19.66 20.98
CA GLN A 195 23.60 19.91 21.48
C GLN A 195 24.24 21.18 20.89
N ARG A 196 24.08 21.43 19.58
CA ARG A 196 24.59 22.65 18.93
C ARG A 196 23.91 23.92 19.43
N VAL A 197 22.59 23.91 19.59
CA VAL A 197 21.82 25.06 20.12
C VAL A 197 22.19 25.30 21.59
N SER A 198 22.18 24.26 22.42
CA SER A 198 22.55 24.36 23.84
C SER A 198 23.97 24.88 24.04
N LYS A 199 24.95 24.38 23.27
CA LYS A 199 26.33 24.85 23.31
C LYS A 199 26.46 26.30 22.85
N ALA A 200 25.89 26.68 21.70
CA ALA A 200 26.00 28.03 21.18
C ALA A 200 25.34 29.06 22.10
N LEU A 201 24.14 28.77 22.63
CA LEU A 201 23.45 29.61 23.60
C LEU A 201 24.24 29.71 24.91
N SER A 202 24.85 28.61 25.39
CA SER A 202 25.76 28.63 26.55
C SER A 202 27.02 29.45 26.33
N GLU A 203 27.58 29.48 25.11
CA GLU A 203 28.73 30.32 24.75
C GLU A 203 28.35 31.80 24.68
N GLU A 204 27.18 32.15 24.16
CA GLU A 204 26.71 33.54 24.13
C GLU A 204 26.29 34.04 25.53
N ILE A 205 25.67 33.19 26.36
CA ILE A 205 25.42 33.50 27.78
C ILE A 205 26.73 33.79 28.54
N ARG A 206 27.85 33.15 28.17
CA ARG A 206 29.18 33.48 28.72
C ARG A 206 29.74 34.82 28.22
N ARG A 207 29.30 35.30 27.04
CA ARG A 207 29.69 36.59 26.44
C ARG A 207 28.70 37.72 26.72
N LEU A 208 27.61 37.45 27.44
CA LEU A 208 26.53 38.40 27.74
C LEU A 208 27.00 39.73 28.32
N SER A 209 28.11 39.75 29.07
CA SER A 209 28.71 41.00 29.56
C SER A 209 29.08 41.96 28.43
N VAL A 210 29.62 41.46 27.32
CA VAL A 210 30.02 42.28 26.17
C VAL A 210 28.79 42.90 25.50
N LEU A 211 27.76 42.08 25.24
CA LEU A 211 26.49 42.54 24.66
C LEU A 211 25.77 43.59 25.54
N VAL A 212 25.90 43.48 26.87
CA VAL A 212 25.34 44.45 27.83
C VAL A 212 26.22 45.71 27.96
N ASP A 213 27.54 45.61 27.81
CA ASP A 213 28.44 46.77 27.79
C ASP A 213 28.31 47.58 26.49
N GLU A 214 28.00 46.93 25.36
CA GLU A 214 27.65 47.54 24.06
C GLU A 214 26.34 48.35 24.07
N PHE A 215 25.53 48.27 25.14
CA PHE A 215 24.29 49.04 25.28
C PHE A 215 24.56 50.51 25.62
N THR A 216 24.27 51.42 24.68
CA THR A 216 24.69 52.84 24.69
C THR A 216 23.64 53.84 25.16
N LEU A 217 22.44 53.41 25.58
CA LEU A 217 21.39 54.31 26.08
C LEU A 217 21.80 55.03 27.38
N PRO A 218 21.42 56.30 27.59
CA PRO A 218 21.86 57.08 28.75
C PRO A 218 21.20 56.59 30.05
N PHE A 219 22.01 56.38 31.09
CA PHE A 219 21.53 55.88 32.38
C PHE A 219 21.05 57.01 33.30
N HIS A 220 19.77 56.97 33.68
CA HIS A 220 19.15 57.88 34.64
C HIS A 220 18.61 57.09 35.86
N PRO A 221 18.89 57.52 37.10
CA PRO A 221 18.47 56.79 38.32
C PRO A 221 17.02 57.09 38.76
N GLU A 222 16.18 57.63 37.87
CA GLU A 222 14.80 58.01 38.18
C GLU A 222 13.84 56.83 37.90
N PRO A 223 12.93 56.43 38.81
CA PRO A 223 12.19 55.18 38.69
C PRO A 223 11.40 54.98 37.39
N LEU A 224 10.81 56.06 36.83
CA LEU A 224 10.07 56.00 35.57
C LEU A 224 11.00 55.73 34.37
N VAL A 225 12.13 56.44 34.30
CA VAL A 225 13.13 56.29 33.22
C VAL A 225 13.88 54.96 33.35
N LEU A 226 14.13 54.52 34.58
CA LEU A 226 14.81 53.27 34.90
C LEU A 226 13.99 52.03 34.49
N ASN A 227 12.65 52.09 34.58
CA ASN A 227 11.79 51.02 34.06
C ASN A 227 11.74 50.97 32.52
N VAL A 228 11.87 52.10 31.83
CA VAL A 228 12.10 52.10 30.36
C VAL A 228 13.47 51.49 30.05
N TYR A 229 14.53 51.93 30.74
CA TYR A 229 15.88 51.39 30.59
C TYR A 229 15.95 49.86 30.79
N LYS A 230 15.17 49.30 31.73
CA LYS A 230 15.01 47.83 31.89
C LYS A 230 14.44 47.16 30.63
N ARG A 231 13.29 47.61 30.13
CA ARG A 231 12.66 47.01 28.95
C ARG A 231 13.56 47.13 27.71
N GLU A 232 14.19 48.27 27.51
CA GLU A 232 15.12 48.45 26.37
C GLU A 232 16.36 47.55 26.50
N ILE A 233 16.90 47.32 27.71
CA ILE A 233 18.05 46.40 27.89
C ILE A 233 17.65 44.92 27.80
N HIS A 234 16.43 44.55 28.19
CA HIS A 234 15.85 43.22 27.94
C HIS A 234 15.68 42.98 26.42
N THR A 235 15.09 43.94 25.72
CA THR A 235 14.87 43.93 24.26
C THR A 235 16.19 43.88 23.50
N HIS A 236 17.21 44.64 23.92
CA HIS A 236 18.55 44.61 23.33
C HIS A 236 19.24 43.25 23.53
N VAL A 237 19.17 42.67 24.74
CA VAL A 237 19.74 41.34 25.00
C VAL A 237 19.01 40.25 24.22
N GLU A 238 17.69 40.29 24.14
CA GLU A 238 16.91 39.30 23.36
C GLU A 238 17.24 39.36 21.87
N ASN A 239 17.23 40.57 21.28
CA ASN A 239 17.57 40.76 19.88
C ASN A 239 19.03 40.41 19.58
N GLY A 240 19.98 40.81 20.43
CA GLY A 240 21.39 40.49 20.25
C GLY A 240 21.67 38.98 20.37
N LEU A 241 21.11 38.32 21.39
CA LEU A 241 21.27 36.88 21.61
C LEU A 241 20.62 36.06 20.49
N GLY A 242 19.39 36.41 20.09
CA GLY A 242 18.70 35.78 18.96
C GLY A 242 19.39 36.03 17.61
N SER A 243 19.93 37.22 17.39
CA SER A 243 20.71 37.55 16.18
C SER A 243 22.01 36.75 16.10
N ASN A 244 22.79 36.71 17.18
CA ASN A 244 24.05 35.95 17.23
C ASN A 244 23.83 34.45 17.03
N LEU A 245 22.74 33.89 17.59
CA LEU A 245 22.37 32.50 17.36
C LEU A 245 21.95 32.25 15.91
N ARG A 246 21.08 33.09 15.34
CA ARG A 246 20.68 32.99 13.92
C ARG A 246 21.90 33.06 13.00
N ALA A 247 22.81 34.02 13.24
CA ALA A 247 24.02 34.21 12.44
C ALA A 247 25.01 33.03 12.50
N ARG A 248 25.11 32.31 13.64
CA ARG A 248 25.99 31.13 13.77
C ARG A 248 25.34 29.82 13.33
N LEU A 249 24.05 29.64 13.56
CA LEU A 249 23.39 28.34 13.42
C LEU A 249 22.45 28.25 12.23
N SER A 250 21.70 29.31 11.88
CA SER A 250 20.56 29.18 10.95
C SER A 250 20.98 28.63 9.58
N THR A 251 22.05 29.17 9.00
CA THR A 251 22.60 28.69 7.71
C THR A 251 23.10 27.25 7.78
N ALA A 252 23.81 26.88 8.86
CA ALA A 252 24.36 25.53 9.02
C ALA A 252 23.27 24.47 9.26
N LEU A 253 22.22 24.84 10.00
CA LEU A 253 21.06 23.99 10.25
C LEU A 253 20.21 23.82 8.98
N ALA A 254 19.89 24.93 8.28
CA ALA A 254 19.12 24.90 7.04
C ALA A 254 19.79 24.02 5.96
N ILE A 255 21.11 24.14 5.77
CA ILE A 255 21.86 23.30 4.82
C ILE A 255 21.84 21.82 5.22
N ASN A 256 21.99 21.49 6.52
CA ASN A 256 21.96 20.10 6.99
C ASN A 256 20.57 19.46 6.79
N ILE A 257 19.52 20.23 7.04
CA ILE A 257 18.12 19.82 6.88
C ILE A 257 17.77 19.67 5.40
N GLU A 258 18.12 20.63 4.54
CA GLU A 258 17.88 20.51 3.09
C GLU A 258 18.62 19.31 2.49
N ASN A 259 19.89 19.10 2.86
CA ASN A 259 20.65 17.93 2.41
C ASN A 259 20.02 16.61 2.88
N SER A 260 19.49 16.57 4.10
CA SER A 260 18.83 15.37 4.64
C SER A 260 17.47 15.12 4.00
N GLN A 261 16.67 16.15 3.77
CA GLN A 261 15.42 16.06 3.00
C GLN A 261 15.67 15.61 1.56
N ARG A 262 16.75 16.12 0.92
CA ARG A 262 17.15 15.68 -0.42
C ARG A 262 17.52 14.20 -0.44
N GLU A 263 18.37 13.74 0.48
CA GLU A 263 18.76 12.33 0.54
C GLU A 263 17.58 11.39 0.86
N MET A 264 16.64 11.80 1.74
CA MET A 264 15.37 11.08 1.95
C MET A 264 14.56 10.99 0.65
N THR A 265 14.47 12.09 -0.09
CA THR A 265 13.73 12.17 -1.35
C THR A 265 14.37 11.28 -2.41
N ASP A 266 15.69 11.35 -2.59
CA ASP A 266 16.43 10.58 -3.59
C ASP A 266 16.36 9.07 -3.32
N ARG A 267 16.53 8.64 -2.05
CA ARG A 267 16.41 7.23 -1.66
C ARG A 267 14.98 6.69 -1.81
N MET A 268 13.96 7.47 -1.45
CA MET A 268 12.56 7.06 -1.62
C MET A 268 12.12 7.08 -3.09
N ALA A 269 12.59 8.06 -3.88
CA ALA A 269 12.32 8.13 -5.32
C ALA A 269 12.98 6.98 -6.10
N ALA A 270 14.10 6.44 -5.62
CA ALA A 270 14.70 5.22 -6.20
C ALA A 270 13.73 4.03 -6.17
N LEU A 271 12.88 3.92 -5.13
CA LEU A 271 11.86 2.87 -4.99
C LEU A 271 10.64 3.08 -5.90
N LEU A 272 10.34 4.32 -6.29
CA LEU A 272 9.17 4.67 -7.10
C LEU A 272 9.35 4.27 -8.58
N PRO A 273 8.25 3.89 -9.28
CA PRO A 273 8.24 3.79 -10.73
C PRO A 273 8.61 5.12 -11.41
N GLU A 274 9.23 5.04 -12.60
CA GLU A 274 9.70 6.16 -13.42
C GLU A 274 8.66 7.29 -13.56
N GLU A 275 7.40 6.90 -13.75
CA GLU A 275 6.25 7.79 -13.92
C GLU A 275 5.94 8.60 -12.64
N LYS A 276 6.06 7.99 -11.45
CA LYS A 276 5.82 8.67 -10.16
C LYS A 276 7.04 9.42 -9.62
N ARG A 277 8.27 9.16 -10.13
CA ARG A 277 9.48 9.94 -9.77
C ARG A 277 9.37 11.43 -10.08
N GLN A 278 8.67 11.80 -11.16
CA GLN A 278 8.46 13.21 -11.50
C GLN A 278 7.48 13.90 -10.53
N LEU A 279 6.53 13.14 -9.96
CA LEU A 279 5.60 13.63 -8.95
C LEU A 279 6.29 13.84 -7.59
N SER A 280 7.23 12.97 -7.18
CA SER A 280 7.96 13.18 -5.90
C SER A 280 8.76 14.49 -5.88
N MET A 281 9.33 14.89 -7.04
CA MET A 281 10.00 16.20 -7.20
C MET A 281 9.03 17.40 -7.19
N THR A 282 7.73 17.17 -7.43
CA THR A 282 6.69 18.21 -7.50
C THR A 282 5.87 18.33 -6.21
N ILE A 283 5.79 17.25 -5.42
CA ILE A 283 5.06 17.18 -4.14
C ILE A 283 5.88 17.76 -2.97
N MET A 284 7.20 17.93 -3.15
CA MET A 284 8.02 18.77 -2.28
C MET A 284 7.55 20.23 -2.36
N PRO A 285 7.13 20.85 -1.23
CA PRO A 285 6.63 22.23 -1.25
C PRO A 285 7.66 23.22 -1.82
N ARG A 286 7.17 24.29 -2.47
CA ARG A 286 8.03 25.40 -2.87
C ARG A 286 8.73 25.97 -1.63
N ARG A 287 10.06 26.07 -1.74
CA ARG A 287 10.97 26.41 -0.64
C ARG A 287 10.78 27.84 -0.16
N GLU A 288 10.06 28.00 0.95
CA GLU A 288 10.50 28.97 1.94
C GLU A 288 11.69 28.35 2.70
N PRO A 289 12.78 29.09 2.98
CA PRO A 289 13.91 28.55 3.71
C PRO A 289 13.51 28.23 5.15
N PHE A 290 13.94 27.08 5.67
CA PHE A 290 13.68 26.71 7.07
C PHE A 290 14.41 27.67 8.03
N GLU A 291 13.67 28.58 8.65
CA GLU A 291 14.16 29.48 9.68
C GLU A 291 13.82 28.96 11.08
N VAL A 292 14.84 28.72 11.90
CA VAL A 292 14.66 28.28 13.30
C VAL A 292 14.17 29.46 14.15
N LEU A 293 13.00 29.30 14.77
CA LEU A 293 12.40 30.34 15.63
C LEU A 293 12.95 30.29 17.06
N TYR A 294 14.12 30.91 17.26
CA TYR A 294 14.71 31.15 18.58
C TYR A 294 13.88 32.13 19.42
N ARG A 295 12.91 31.63 20.19
CA ARG A 295 12.12 32.44 21.14
C ARG A 295 12.87 32.56 22.47
N LEU A 296 13.18 33.78 22.90
CA LEU A 296 14.09 34.08 24.01
C LEU A 296 13.57 35.21 24.92
N ASN A 297 12.27 35.22 25.19
CA ASN A 297 11.50 36.26 25.91
C ASN A 297 12.20 36.81 27.19
N CYS A 298 13.08 37.80 27.05
CA CYS A 298 13.91 38.30 28.15
C CYS A 298 13.10 39.12 29.15
N ASP A 299 12.10 39.86 28.68
CA ASP A 299 11.17 40.64 29.53
C ASP A 299 10.51 39.75 30.59
N ASN A 300 9.82 38.69 30.17
CA ASN A 300 9.14 37.76 31.09
C ASN A 300 10.13 36.99 31.98
N LEU A 301 11.31 36.65 31.44
CA LEU A 301 12.32 35.87 32.13
C LEU A 301 13.04 36.66 33.25
N CYS A 302 13.18 37.97 33.07
CA CYS A 302 13.86 38.90 33.98
C CYS A 302 12.92 39.86 34.73
N ALA A 303 11.59 39.70 34.63
CA ALA A 303 10.59 40.57 35.28
C ALA A 303 10.69 40.65 36.83
N ASP A 304 11.42 39.72 37.46
CA ASP A 304 11.73 39.71 38.90
C ASP A 304 13.03 40.44 39.26
N PHE A 305 13.67 41.13 38.30
CA PHE A 305 14.91 41.88 38.53
C PHE A 305 14.65 43.15 39.37
N GLN A 306 15.23 43.17 40.57
CA GLN A 306 15.28 44.32 41.47
C GLN A 306 16.72 44.83 41.58
N GLU A 307 16.89 46.14 41.48
CA GLU A 307 18.20 46.81 41.35
C GLU A 307 18.67 47.49 42.65
N ASP A 308 19.73 46.94 43.25
CA ASP A 308 20.38 47.53 44.42
C ASP A 308 21.29 48.69 43.97
N LEU A 309 20.71 49.88 43.80
CA LEU A 309 21.42 51.13 43.42
C LEU A 309 21.79 52.03 44.61
N GLU A 310 21.52 51.57 45.84
CA GLU A 310 21.85 52.30 47.07
C GLU A 310 23.38 52.42 47.27
N PHE A 311 23.82 53.58 47.77
CA PHE A 311 25.22 53.79 48.13
C PHE A 311 25.57 53.06 49.44
N ARG A 312 26.18 51.88 49.34
CA ARG A 312 26.65 51.09 50.48
C ARG A 312 28.18 51.15 50.56
N PHE A 313 28.68 51.95 51.49
CA PHE A 313 30.12 52.18 51.66
C PHE A 313 30.91 50.88 51.85
N SER A 314 31.97 50.67 51.08
CA SER A 314 32.72 49.41 51.02
C SER A 314 33.48 49.06 52.31
N TRP A 315 33.75 50.06 53.17
CA TRP A 315 34.26 49.90 54.55
C TRP A 315 33.19 50.25 55.61
N GLY A 316 31.90 50.19 55.26
CA GLY A 316 30.81 50.33 56.21
C GLY A 316 30.84 49.23 57.27
N ILE A 317 30.51 49.58 58.53
CA ILE A 317 30.62 48.66 59.68
C ILE A 317 29.84 47.35 59.42
N THR A 318 28.68 47.41 58.78
CA THR A 318 27.88 46.23 58.39
C THR A 318 28.58 45.31 57.38
N ALA A 319 29.31 45.86 56.41
CA ALA A 319 30.08 45.11 55.43
C ALA A 319 31.38 44.52 56.01
N LEU A 320 31.97 45.24 56.98
CA LEU A 320 33.16 44.80 57.71
C LEU A 320 32.81 43.64 58.67
N VAL A 321 31.69 43.75 59.38
CA VAL A 321 31.11 42.65 60.19
C VAL A 321 30.79 41.44 59.32
N SER A 322 30.07 41.59 58.19
CA SER A 322 29.70 40.45 57.35
C SER A 322 30.90 39.75 56.70
N ARG A 323 32.01 40.47 56.44
CA ARG A 323 33.29 39.86 56.01
C ARG A 323 34.00 39.07 57.11
N PHE A 324 33.84 39.44 58.38
CA PHE A 324 34.45 38.72 59.51
C PHE A 324 33.58 37.56 60.01
N THR A 325 32.25 37.69 60.02
CA THR A 325 31.35 36.59 60.40
C THR A 325 31.19 35.56 59.27
N GLY A 326 31.20 35.99 58.01
CA GLY A 326 30.99 35.13 56.83
C GLY A 326 32.15 34.18 56.47
N ARG A 327 33.05 33.85 57.41
CA ARG A 327 34.22 32.98 57.17
C ARG A 327 34.27 31.72 58.04
N SER A 328 33.21 31.44 58.81
CA SER A 328 32.99 30.17 59.49
C SER A 328 31.51 29.79 59.39
N GLY A 329 31.18 28.52 59.13
CA GLY A 329 29.80 28.05 59.07
C GLY A 329 29.34 27.48 57.71
N ASN A 330 30.07 26.51 57.16
CA ASN A 330 29.54 25.67 56.07
C ASN A 330 28.59 24.59 56.64
N PHE A 331 27.50 25.01 57.32
CA PHE A 331 26.47 24.12 57.86
C PHE A 331 25.12 24.86 58.05
N LEU A 332 24.01 24.15 57.97
CA LEU A 332 22.62 24.60 58.25
C LEU A 332 21.98 25.69 57.35
N THR A 333 21.66 25.35 56.10
CA THR A 333 20.40 25.81 55.45
C THR A 333 19.78 24.69 54.60
N LEU A 334 19.44 23.56 55.21
CA LEU A 334 18.67 22.47 54.55
C LEU A 334 17.26 22.37 55.15
N LYS A 335 16.35 23.22 54.65
CA LYS A 335 14.89 23.03 54.72
C LYS A 335 14.16 23.98 53.77
N ASN A 336 12.92 23.63 53.44
CA ASN A 336 11.97 24.43 52.63
C ASN A 336 12.32 24.64 51.14
N TYR A 337 12.71 23.57 50.45
CA TYR A 337 12.33 23.42 49.04
C TYR A 337 10.93 22.77 48.98
N ARG A 338 9.93 23.47 48.44
CA ARG A 338 8.61 22.90 48.10
C ARG A 338 8.48 22.93 46.57
N PRO A 339 8.56 21.79 45.85
CA PRO A 339 8.20 21.77 44.44
C PRO A 339 6.68 21.96 44.29
N LYS A 340 6.26 22.82 43.37
CA LYS A 340 4.88 22.86 42.86
C LYS A 340 4.89 22.29 41.44
N VAL A 341 4.26 21.14 41.26
CA VAL A 341 3.81 20.64 39.95
C VAL A 341 2.29 20.85 39.89
N PRO A 342 1.73 21.40 38.79
CA PRO A 342 0.29 21.56 38.64
C PRO A 342 -0.35 20.30 38.02
N GLN A 343 -1.49 19.86 38.57
CA GLN A 343 -2.44 18.95 37.92
C GLN A 343 -3.86 19.27 38.41
N SER A 344 -4.89 18.82 37.69
CA SER A 344 -6.18 19.51 37.62
C SER A 344 -7.42 18.64 37.84
N ALA A 345 -8.50 19.32 38.27
CA ALA A 345 -9.92 19.03 38.02
C ALA A 345 -10.70 18.07 38.96
N LEU A 346 -12.02 18.30 38.95
CA LEU A 346 -13.15 17.57 39.60
C LEU A 346 -13.28 17.80 41.13
N VAL A 347 -14.39 18.31 41.72
CA VAL A 347 -15.85 17.99 41.64
C VAL A 347 -16.13 16.66 42.36
N THR A 348 -16.99 16.52 43.40
CA THR A 348 -18.21 17.25 43.86
C THR A 348 -18.27 17.30 45.43
N PRO A 349 -19.30 17.88 46.12
CA PRO A 349 -19.31 18.09 47.59
C PRO A 349 -20.01 16.97 48.40
N ASP A 350 -19.85 16.97 49.75
CA ASP A 350 -20.98 17.23 50.67
C ASP A 350 -20.55 17.60 52.12
N ASN A 351 -21.55 17.96 52.95
CA ASN A 351 -21.63 18.14 54.43
C ASN A 351 -20.69 17.27 55.32
N ALA A 352 -20.32 17.61 56.57
CA ALA A 352 -20.35 18.82 57.45
C ALA A 352 -19.46 18.48 58.72
N ASP A 353 -19.42 19.11 59.91
CA ASP A 353 -20.12 20.22 60.61
C ASP A 353 -19.21 20.76 61.79
N SER A 354 -19.80 21.38 62.83
CA SER A 354 -19.41 21.46 64.27
C SER A 354 -18.09 20.82 64.75
N GLN A 355 -17.27 21.39 65.64
CA GLN A 355 -17.32 22.55 66.59
C GLN A 355 -15.85 22.93 66.94
N MET A 356 -15.45 24.01 67.64
CA MET A 356 -16.09 25.02 68.51
C MET A 356 -15.36 26.39 68.32
N GLY A 357 -15.84 27.48 68.94
CA GLY A 357 -15.28 28.84 68.83
C GLY A 357 -13.87 29.10 69.43
N ALA A 358 -13.39 30.35 69.51
CA ALA A 358 -14.14 31.61 69.42
C ALA A 358 -13.31 32.87 69.04
N LEU A 359 -14.02 33.87 68.51
CA LEU A 359 -13.86 35.34 68.68
C LEU A 359 -12.46 36.02 68.61
N THR A 360 -12.17 36.65 67.46
CA THR A 360 -12.07 38.13 67.22
C THR A 360 -11.88 39.13 68.39
N PRO A 361 -11.40 40.40 68.20
CA PRO A 361 -10.72 41.03 67.02
C PRO A 361 -9.63 42.13 67.29
N VAL A 362 -8.59 42.20 66.42
CA VAL A 362 -8.06 43.47 65.78
C VAL A 362 -7.41 44.53 66.75
N PRO A 363 -6.90 45.71 66.30
CA PRO A 363 -5.57 45.99 65.69
C PRO A 363 -4.58 46.79 66.58
N LYS A 364 -3.33 47.01 66.12
CA LYS A 364 -2.73 48.36 65.89
C LYS A 364 -1.28 48.34 65.35
N ASN A 365 -0.83 49.52 64.90
CA ASN A 365 0.53 49.85 64.41
C ASN A 365 1.60 49.70 65.50
N ASP A 366 2.89 49.73 65.10
CA ASP A 366 3.85 50.72 65.65
C ASP A 366 5.14 50.83 64.81
N ASP A 367 5.32 51.98 64.14
CA ASP A 367 6.47 52.32 63.29
C ASP A 367 7.71 52.78 64.09
N TRP A 368 8.16 52.01 65.09
CA TRP A 368 9.33 52.36 65.92
C TRP A 368 10.31 51.22 66.24
N SER A 369 10.09 50.01 65.72
CA SER A 369 10.74 48.78 66.20
C SER A 369 12.21 48.55 65.77
N MET A 370 12.65 49.06 64.61
CA MET A 370 13.99 48.70 64.08
C MET A 370 15.16 49.31 64.88
N LEU A 371 15.04 50.56 65.36
CA LEU A 371 16.13 51.20 66.09
C LEU A 371 16.35 50.55 67.48
N SER A 372 15.26 50.20 68.16
CA SER A 372 15.29 49.50 69.45
C SER A 372 15.78 48.05 69.33
N THR A 373 15.46 47.36 68.23
CA THR A 373 15.91 45.97 68.02
C THR A 373 17.43 45.89 67.83
N ILE A 374 18.03 46.86 67.12
CA ILE A 374 19.50 46.92 66.98
C ILE A 374 20.18 47.23 68.34
N ALA A 375 19.59 48.12 69.15
CA ALA A 375 20.09 48.40 70.49
C ALA A 375 20.05 47.17 71.41
N LEU A 376 18.92 46.46 71.47
CA LEU A 376 18.73 45.31 72.37
C LEU A 376 19.48 44.05 71.90
N ALA A 377 19.56 43.78 70.59
CA ALA A 377 20.33 42.64 70.06
C ALA A 377 21.84 42.74 70.30
N SER A 378 22.37 43.93 70.63
CA SER A 378 23.79 44.12 70.95
C SER A 378 24.22 43.47 72.27
N VAL A 379 23.27 43.22 73.18
CA VAL A 379 23.50 42.83 74.58
C VAL A 379 23.80 41.33 74.76
N SER A 380 23.37 40.47 73.83
CA SER A 380 23.44 39.00 73.96
C SER A 380 24.53 38.33 73.11
N SER A 381 25.51 39.07 72.59
CA SER A 381 26.63 38.51 71.81
C SER A 381 27.95 38.60 72.57
N GLN A 382 28.59 37.46 72.81
CA GLN A 382 29.92 37.38 73.46
C GLN A 382 31.02 38.09 72.67
N GLY A 383 30.83 38.39 71.38
CA GLY A 383 31.77 39.18 70.58
C GLY A 383 31.78 40.67 70.92
N THR A 384 30.64 41.25 71.32
CA THR A 384 30.51 42.70 71.54
C THR A 384 31.37 43.20 72.70
N MET A 385 31.43 42.42 73.78
CA MET A 385 32.11 42.83 75.03
C MET A 385 33.63 42.88 74.87
N GLY A 386 34.22 42.00 74.05
CA GLY A 386 35.64 42.08 73.68
C GLY A 386 35.97 43.33 72.88
N GLY A 387 35.13 43.69 71.90
CA GLY A 387 35.30 44.90 71.10
C GLY A 387 35.26 46.19 71.92
N LEU A 388 34.31 46.29 72.86
CA LEU A 388 34.19 47.44 73.76
C LEU A 388 35.39 47.57 74.72
N LEU A 389 35.92 46.47 75.24
CA LEU A 389 37.11 46.47 76.09
C LEU A 389 38.38 46.89 75.32
N PHE A 390 38.57 46.40 74.10
CA PHE A 390 39.67 46.85 73.24
C PHE A 390 39.55 48.33 72.86
N ALA A 391 38.34 48.81 72.54
CA ALA A 391 38.09 50.23 72.25
C ALA A 391 38.39 51.12 73.48
N GLY A 392 37.94 50.72 74.67
CA GLY A 392 38.20 51.45 75.92
C GLY A 392 39.69 51.48 76.29
N LEU A 393 40.41 50.37 76.10
CA LEU A 393 41.86 50.32 76.34
C LEU A 393 42.64 51.17 75.34
N MET A 394 42.29 51.13 74.05
CA MET A 394 42.91 52.01 73.05
C MET A 394 42.63 53.49 73.33
N MET A 395 41.43 53.86 73.78
CA MET A 395 41.08 55.25 74.08
C MET A 395 41.92 55.86 75.22
N LYS A 396 42.54 55.02 76.07
CA LYS A 396 43.41 55.44 77.18
C LYS A 396 44.92 55.32 76.88
N THR A 397 45.33 54.43 75.97
CA THR A 397 46.74 54.23 75.59
C THR A 397 47.13 54.98 74.32
N VAL A 398 46.18 55.24 73.43
CA VAL A 398 46.39 55.90 72.14
C VAL A 398 45.65 57.24 72.14
N GLY A 399 46.40 58.32 72.34
CA GLY A 399 45.83 59.67 72.50
C GLY A 399 44.94 60.10 71.32
N TRP A 400 43.94 60.93 71.62
CA TRP A 400 42.85 61.39 70.73
C TRP A 400 43.27 61.76 69.29
N LYS A 401 44.50 62.23 69.08
CA LYS A 401 45.08 62.50 67.77
C LYS A 401 45.00 61.30 66.80
N VAL A 402 45.18 60.07 67.26
CA VAL A 402 45.10 58.88 66.39
C VAL A 402 43.65 58.54 66.04
N ILE A 403 42.72 58.69 66.99
CA ILE A 403 41.27 58.54 66.72
C ILE A 403 40.84 59.58 65.67
N LEU A 404 41.33 60.82 65.78
CA LEU A 404 41.10 61.88 64.80
C LEU A 404 41.73 61.55 63.44
N VAL A 405 42.97 61.05 63.38
CA VAL A 405 43.63 60.65 62.13
C VAL A 405 42.91 59.47 61.46
N CYS A 406 42.53 58.43 62.21
CA CYS A 406 41.77 57.30 61.68
C CYS A 406 40.38 57.73 61.21
N GLY A 407 39.70 58.60 61.96
CA GLY A 407 38.41 59.19 61.57
C GLY A 407 38.51 60.06 60.32
N ALA A 408 39.57 60.85 60.19
CA ALA A 408 39.85 61.65 59.00
C ALA A 408 40.15 60.77 57.77
N VAL A 409 40.97 59.72 57.92
CA VAL A 409 41.23 58.74 56.84
C VAL A 409 39.95 58.02 56.43
N TYR A 410 39.14 57.55 57.38
CA TYR A 410 37.84 56.92 57.11
C TYR A 410 36.88 57.88 56.40
N GLY A 411 36.80 59.13 56.85
CA GLY A 411 36.00 60.18 56.24
C GLY A 411 36.46 60.55 54.82
N CYS A 412 37.77 60.62 54.58
CA CYS A 412 38.34 60.83 53.25
C CYS A 412 38.03 59.67 52.29
N ILE A 413 38.12 58.42 52.75
CA ILE A 413 37.75 57.24 51.93
C ILE A 413 36.24 57.23 51.66
N TYR A 414 35.40 57.55 52.66
CA TYR A 414 33.95 57.69 52.49
C TYR A 414 33.58 58.78 51.48
N PHE A 415 34.22 59.95 51.57
CA PHE A 415 33.97 61.07 50.67
C PHE A 415 34.48 60.78 49.25
N TYR A 416 35.65 60.13 49.12
CA TYR A 416 36.17 59.65 47.84
C TYR A 416 35.23 58.63 47.17
N GLU A 417 34.74 57.64 47.92
CA GLU A 417 33.79 56.64 47.41
C GLU A 417 32.45 57.28 47.03
N ARG A 418 31.97 58.25 47.82
CA ARG A 418 30.72 58.98 47.56
C ARG A 418 30.82 59.95 46.38
N LEU A 419 31.99 60.55 46.13
CA LEU A 419 32.27 61.35 44.93
C LEU A 419 32.46 60.50 43.68
N THR A 420 33.03 59.29 43.79
CA THR A 420 33.16 58.36 42.66
C THR A 420 31.85 57.62 42.33
N TRP A 421 30.84 57.64 43.21
CA TRP A 421 29.47 57.13 42.99
C TRP A 421 28.61 57.97 42.03
N THR A 422 29.18 58.30 40.88
CA THR A 422 28.53 58.99 39.75
C THR A 422 27.49 58.09 39.06
N ASN A 423 26.65 58.66 38.19
CA ASN A 423 25.69 57.87 37.39
C ASN A 423 26.38 56.77 36.54
N LYS A 424 27.62 56.98 36.07
CA LYS A 424 28.42 55.95 35.37
C LYS A 424 28.87 54.80 36.29
N ALA A 425 29.04 55.03 37.59
CA ALA A 425 29.31 53.98 38.57
C ALA A 425 28.04 53.17 38.91
N LYS A 426 26.89 53.85 38.99
CA LYS A 426 25.57 53.21 39.13
C LYS A 426 25.23 52.35 37.91
N GLU A 427 25.42 52.87 36.70
CA GLU A 427 25.24 52.13 35.44
C GLU A 427 26.07 50.84 35.40
N ARG A 428 27.37 50.91 35.74
CA ARG A 428 28.25 49.72 35.79
C ARG A 428 27.80 48.71 36.84
N THR A 429 27.31 49.18 37.99
CA THR A 429 26.73 48.33 39.04
C THR A 429 25.44 47.66 38.56
N PHE A 430 24.55 48.41 37.91
CA PHE A 430 23.31 47.91 37.29
C PHE A 430 23.60 46.86 36.22
N LYS A 431 24.45 47.18 35.22
CA LYS A 431 24.86 46.25 34.16
C LYS A 431 25.45 44.97 34.75
N ARG A 432 26.29 45.07 35.78
CA ARG A 432 26.86 43.89 36.49
C ARG A 432 25.80 43.09 37.26
N GLN A 433 24.85 43.71 37.95
CA GLN A 433 23.74 43.00 38.61
C GLN A 433 22.86 42.29 37.57
N TYR A 434 22.50 43.00 36.50
CA TYR A 434 21.67 42.49 35.41
C TYR A 434 22.32 41.29 34.69
N VAL A 435 23.59 41.38 34.29
CA VAL A 435 24.32 40.24 33.69
C VAL A 435 24.31 39.02 34.61
N ASN A 436 24.49 39.19 35.93
CA ASN A 436 24.44 38.07 36.88
C ASN A 436 23.03 37.48 37.05
N HIS A 437 21.97 38.27 36.93
CA HIS A 437 20.58 37.79 36.96
C HIS A 437 20.21 37.08 35.66
N ALA A 438 20.37 37.76 34.53
CA ALA A 438 20.11 37.25 33.20
C ALA A 438 20.94 35.98 32.91
N THR A 439 22.22 35.90 33.29
CA THR A 439 23.02 34.66 33.15
C THR A 439 22.43 33.49 33.92
N LYS A 440 21.89 33.68 35.12
CA LYS A 440 21.24 32.60 35.89
C LYS A 440 19.93 32.18 35.24
N LYS A 441 19.13 33.16 34.83
CA LYS A 441 17.81 32.94 34.25
C LYS A 441 17.86 32.31 32.86
N LEU A 442 18.71 32.83 31.96
CA LEU A 442 18.92 32.30 30.62
C LEU A 442 19.41 30.84 30.67
N ARG A 443 20.26 30.47 31.64
CA ARG A 443 20.66 29.07 31.86
C ARG A 443 19.50 28.12 32.13
N LEU A 444 18.41 28.58 32.76
CA LEU A 444 17.23 27.74 33.03
C LEU A 444 16.37 27.49 31.78
N ILE A 445 16.54 28.30 30.72
CA ILE A 445 15.84 28.11 29.44
C ILE A 445 16.72 27.52 28.34
N VAL A 446 18.02 27.24 28.59
CA VAL A 446 18.91 26.65 27.58
C VAL A 446 18.31 25.36 27.02
N ASP A 447 17.99 24.43 27.92
CA ASP A 447 17.49 23.10 27.59
C ASP A 447 16.09 23.18 26.94
N LEU A 448 15.25 24.12 27.38
CA LEU A 448 13.94 24.38 26.81
C LEU A 448 14.03 24.95 25.38
N THR A 449 14.93 25.90 25.15
CA THR A 449 15.14 26.49 23.83
C THR A 449 15.80 25.48 22.88
N SER A 450 16.76 24.67 23.35
CA SER A 450 17.37 23.63 22.52
C SER A 450 16.38 22.53 22.16
N ALA A 451 15.58 22.05 23.11
CA ALA A 451 14.52 21.05 22.86
C ALA A 451 13.41 21.60 21.94
N ASN A 452 13.01 22.87 22.08
CA ASN A 452 12.04 23.49 21.19
C ASN A 452 12.59 23.69 19.76
N CYS A 453 13.90 23.89 19.60
CA CYS A 453 14.55 23.92 18.28
C CYS A 453 14.72 22.52 17.69
N SER A 454 15.10 21.52 18.49
CA SER A 454 15.25 20.13 18.04
C SER A 454 13.89 19.53 17.64
N HIS A 455 12.81 19.84 18.36
CA HIS A 455 11.43 19.48 17.98
C HIS A 455 10.96 20.15 16.68
N GLN A 456 11.31 21.42 16.41
CA GLN A 456 11.01 22.06 15.11
C GLN A 456 11.65 21.28 13.95
N VAL A 457 12.92 20.90 14.10
CA VAL A 457 13.64 20.08 13.11
C VAL A 457 13.03 18.68 12.98
N GLN A 458 12.65 18.05 14.10
CA GLN A 458 11.98 16.75 14.11
C GLN A 458 10.67 16.80 13.31
N GLN A 459 9.86 17.83 13.49
CA GLN A 459 8.55 17.98 12.85
C GLN A 459 8.67 18.18 11.33
N GLU A 460 9.59 19.02 10.87
CA GLU A 460 9.83 19.22 9.43
C GLU A 460 10.35 17.96 8.76
N LEU A 461 11.35 17.30 9.34
CA LEU A 461 11.91 16.06 8.76
C LEU A 461 10.90 14.91 8.78
N SER A 462 10.17 14.74 9.89
CA SER A 462 9.21 13.65 10.06
C SER A 462 7.97 13.84 9.19
N SER A 463 7.52 15.08 8.94
CA SER A 463 6.40 15.36 8.02
C SER A 463 6.80 15.20 6.56
N THR A 464 8.03 15.58 6.17
CA THR A 464 8.59 15.28 4.84
C THR A 464 8.73 13.77 4.63
N PHE A 465 9.27 13.06 5.62
CA PHE A 465 9.41 11.60 5.59
C PHE A 465 8.06 10.87 5.50
N ALA A 466 7.05 11.27 6.29
CA ALA A 466 5.71 10.67 6.24
C ALA A 466 5.03 10.84 4.86
N ARG A 467 5.20 12.00 4.21
CA ARG A 467 4.72 12.22 2.83
C ARG A 467 5.40 11.29 1.83
N LEU A 468 6.71 11.08 1.96
CA LEU A 468 7.46 10.15 1.11
C LEU A 468 7.04 8.69 1.34
N CYS A 469 6.81 8.27 2.59
CA CYS A 469 6.27 6.94 2.90
C CYS A 469 4.93 6.70 2.20
N HIS A 470 3.97 7.63 2.31
CA HIS A 470 2.67 7.49 1.65
C HIS A 470 2.76 7.34 0.13
N LEU A 471 3.71 8.01 -0.53
CA LEU A 471 3.92 7.86 -1.99
C LEU A 471 4.48 6.49 -2.37
N VAL A 472 5.34 5.90 -1.53
CA VAL A 472 5.86 4.53 -1.75
C VAL A 472 4.80 3.49 -1.42
N ASP A 473 4.01 3.68 -0.36
CA ASP A 473 2.86 2.82 -0.04
C ASP A 473 1.80 2.83 -1.16
N GLU A 474 1.46 3.99 -1.71
CA GLU A 474 0.55 4.14 -2.85
C GLU A 474 1.08 3.40 -4.09
N ALA A 475 2.38 3.51 -4.39
CA ALA A 475 3.02 2.79 -5.49
C ALA A 475 3.07 1.26 -5.26
N ASN A 476 3.22 0.82 -4.00
CA ASN A 476 3.15 -0.60 -3.63
C ASN A 476 1.73 -1.15 -3.78
N ASP A 477 0.70 -0.41 -3.36
CA ASP A 477 -0.69 -0.84 -3.48
C ASP A 477 -1.20 -0.85 -4.94
N ASP A 478 -0.70 0.04 -5.81
CA ASP A 478 -0.89 -0.08 -7.27
C ASP A 478 -0.30 -1.39 -7.82
N MET A 479 0.93 -1.75 -7.40
CA MET A 479 1.53 -3.04 -7.77
C MET A 479 0.72 -4.23 -7.23
N ARG A 480 0.22 -4.17 -5.98
CA ARG A 480 -0.70 -5.19 -5.43
C ARG A 480 -2.00 -5.28 -6.25
N HIS A 481 -2.55 -4.15 -6.70
CA HIS A 481 -3.74 -4.14 -7.54
C HIS A 481 -3.46 -4.84 -8.88
N LYS A 482 -2.35 -4.50 -9.55
CA LYS A 482 -1.96 -5.14 -10.81
C LYS A 482 -1.74 -6.66 -10.66
N ILE A 483 -1.14 -7.11 -9.56
CA ILE A 483 -0.99 -8.55 -9.26
C ILE A 483 -2.36 -9.23 -9.09
N LYS A 484 -3.31 -8.61 -8.39
CA LYS A 484 -4.69 -9.13 -8.22
C LYS A 484 -5.47 -9.18 -9.53
N GLU A 485 -5.27 -8.19 -10.40
CA GLU A 485 -5.86 -8.10 -11.74
C GLU A 485 -5.34 -9.23 -12.65
N LEU A 486 -4.01 -9.42 -12.70
CA LEU A 486 -3.38 -10.54 -13.41
C LEU A 486 -3.86 -11.90 -12.87
N ASP A 487 -4.02 -12.04 -11.55
CA ASP A 487 -4.60 -13.25 -10.92
C ASP A 487 -6.06 -13.48 -11.31
N LYS A 488 -6.82 -12.44 -11.69
CA LYS A 488 -8.18 -12.59 -12.23
C LYS A 488 -8.11 -13.08 -13.67
N GLU A 489 -7.34 -12.41 -14.53
CA GLU A 489 -7.16 -12.81 -15.94
C GLU A 489 -6.65 -14.25 -16.08
N ILE A 490 -5.69 -14.67 -15.26
CA ILE A 490 -5.13 -16.03 -15.24
C ILE A 490 -6.21 -17.08 -14.94
N ARG A 491 -7.17 -16.77 -14.05
CA ARG A 491 -8.30 -17.65 -13.71
C ARG A 491 -9.35 -17.69 -14.81
N GLU A 492 -9.64 -16.56 -15.46
CA GLU A 492 -10.57 -16.48 -16.60
C GLU A 492 -10.01 -17.26 -17.82
N LEU A 493 -8.71 -17.15 -18.09
CA LEU A 493 -8.01 -17.94 -19.12
C LEU A 493 -7.99 -19.44 -18.79
N GLU A 494 -7.82 -19.81 -17.52
CA GLU A 494 -7.90 -21.20 -17.06
C GLU A 494 -9.33 -21.77 -17.20
N GLU A 495 -10.37 -21.00 -16.86
CA GLU A 495 -11.75 -21.42 -17.06
C GLU A 495 -12.08 -21.57 -18.55
N ALA A 496 -11.64 -20.63 -19.39
CA ALA A 496 -11.80 -20.69 -20.84
C ALA A 496 -11.10 -21.92 -21.46
N GLY A 497 -9.84 -22.18 -21.07
CA GLY A 497 -9.10 -23.36 -21.50
C GLY A 497 -9.77 -24.67 -21.07
N ASN A 498 -10.27 -24.75 -19.84
CA ASN A 498 -11.01 -25.93 -19.37
C ASN A 498 -12.34 -26.13 -20.12
N LYS A 499 -13.10 -25.06 -20.40
CA LYS A 499 -14.31 -25.11 -21.24
C LYS A 499 -13.99 -25.61 -22.66
N ALA A 500 -12.97 -25.06 -23.29
CA ALA A 500 -12.52 -25.47 -24.62
C ALA A 500 -12.11 -26.95 -24.66
N LYS A 501 -11.33 -27.42 -23.68
CA LYS A 501 -10.92 -28.82 -23.52
C LYS A 501 -12.11 -29.77 -23.37
N VAL A 502 -13.15 -29.40 -22.60
CA VAL A 502 -14.38 -30.18 -22.46
C VAL A 502 -15.17 -30.24 -23.78
N LEU A 503 -15.32 -29.11 -24.48
CA LEU A 503 -16.01 -29.06 -25.77
C LEU A 503 -15.26 -29.85 -26.85
N ARG A 504 -13.93 -29.77 -26.89
CA ARG A 504 -13.07 -30.58 -27.77
C ARG A 504 -13.26 -32.08 -27.54
N ASN A 505 -13.31 -32.50 -26.28
CA ASN A 505 -13.51 -33.91 -25.93
C ASN A 505 -14.92 -34.39 -26.33
N LYS A 506 -15.96 -33.55 -26.18
CA LYS A 506 -17.31 -33.83 -26.68
C LYS A 506 -17.35 -33.92 -28.22
N ALA A 507 -16.60 -33.08 -28.93
CA ALA A 507 -16.48 -33.16 -30.39
C ALA A 507 -15.82 -34.49 -30.81
N ASN A 508 -14.68 -34.88 -30.21
CA ASN A 508 -14.07 -36.19 -30.48
C ASN A 508 -15.04 -37.36 -30.21
N TYR A 509 -15.86 -37.29 -29.15
CA TYR A 509 -16.86 -38.32 -28.89
C TYR A 509 -17.89 -38.43 -30.04
N VAL A 510 -18.46 -37.30 -30.49
CA VAL A 510 -19.41 -37.28 -31.63
C VAL A 510 -18.74 -37.75 -32.93
N LEU A 511 -17.46 -37.45 -33.15
CA LEU A 511 -16.71 -37.91 -34.31
C LEU A 511 -16.61 -39.45 -34.33
N ASN A 512 -16.27 -40.05 -33.19
CA ASN A 512 -16.16 -41.50 -33.03
C ASN A 512 -17.51 -42.22 -33.21
N GLU A 513 -18.61 -41.65 -32.71
CA GLU A 513 -19.96 -42.20 -32.91
C GLU A 513 -20.39 -42.16 -34.39
N LEU A 514 -20.04 -41.08 -35.12
CA LEU A 514 -20.26 -41.00 -36.57
C LEU A 514 -19.37 -41.96 -37.38
N GLU A 515 -18.15 -42.25 -36.90
CA GLU A 515 -17.30 -43.29 -37.47
C GLU A 515 -17.89 -44.68 -37.25
N LEU A 516 -18.29 -45.03 -36.02
CA LEU A 516 -18.93 -46.30 -35.70
C LEU A 516 -20.24 -46.51 -36.49
N PHE A 517 -21.04 -45.46 -36.66
CA PHE A 517 -22.24 -45.48 -37.51
C PHE A 517 -21.89 -45.79 -38.97
N GLU A 518 -20.86 -45.16 -39.54
CA GLU A 518 -20.40 -45.46 -40.90
C GLU A 518 -19.87 -46.89 -41.04
N GLU A 519 -19.11 -47.40 -40.06
CA GLU A 519 -18.60 -48.77 -40.10
C GLU A 519 -19.72 -49.82 -40.01
N THR A 520 -20.77 -49.54 -39.21
CA THR A 520 -21.87 -50.48 -38.95
C THR A 520 -22.93 -50.47 -40.06
N PHE A 521 -23.23 -49.30 -40.64
CA PHE A 521 -24.40 -49.12 -41.51
C PHE A 521 -24.11 -48.61 -42.94
N LEU A 522 -22.89 -48.13 -43.23
CA LEU A 522 -22.55 -47.49 -44.52
C LEU A 522 -21.38 -48.17 -45.26
N LYS A 523 -20.51 -48.89 -44.56
CA LYS A 523 -19.57 -49.85 -45.18
C LYS A 523 -20.32 -51.11 -45.61
N PRO A 524 -20.12 -51.63 -46.83
CA PRO A 524 -20.64 -52.95 -47.18
C PRO A 524 -19.89 -54.02 -46.38
N HIS A 525 -20.64 -54.92 -45.73
CA HIS A 525 -20.10 -56.23 -45.38
C HIS A 525 -19.76 -56.97 -46.67
N HIS A 526 -18.57 -57.57 -46.72
CA HIS A 526 -17.90 -58.00 -47.94
C HIS A 526 -17.93 -59.51 -48.16
#